data_AF-A0A3C1S1U5-F1
#
_entry.id   AF-A0A3C1S1U5-F1
#
_cell.length_a   1.000
_cell.length_b   1.000
_cell.length_c   1.000
_cell.angle_alpha   90.00
_cell.angle_beta   90.00
_cell.angle_gamma   90.00
#
_symmetry.space_group_name_H-M   'P 1'
#
loop_
_entity.id
_entity.type
_entity.pdbx_description
1 polymer ?
#
loop_
_entity_poly.entity_id
_entity_poly.type
_entity_poly.pdbx_seq_one_letter_code
_entity_poly.pdbx_strand_id
1 'polypeptide(L)'
;WRAETGETAFEKTAPISKEISEQEYFDHGVLLVAFVRAGVELAFETMTDAGIIEASAYYESLHETPLIANTIARKKLFEMNRIISDTAEYGCYLFDHACRPLLEDFMKGISTNVIGKSFSDSNEVDNQRLIVVNDVIRNHPVEEAGKLLRTAMTAMKSLKTEVNKPVLA
;
A
#
# COMPACT_ATOMS: atom_id res chain seq x y z
N TRP A 1 5.88 4.79 22.26
CA TRP A 1 5.39 4.43 20.91
C TRP A 1 5.43 2.95 20.56
N ARG A 2 6.59 2.27 20.46
CA ARG A 2 6.61 0.81 20.18
C ARG A 2 5.83 -0.01 21.20
N ALA A 3 6.04 0.26 22.49
CA ALA A 3 5.27 -0.35 23.57
C ALA A 3 3.76 -0.06 23.45
N GLU A 4 3.37 1.21 23.29
CA GLU A 4 1.98 1.61 23.10
C GLU A 4 1.30 0.94 21.90
N THR A 5 2.04 0.77 20.78
CA THR A 5 1.54 0.07 19.58
C THR A 5 1.20 -1.37 19.89
N GLY A 6 2.06 -2.08 20.61
CA GLY A 6 1.82 -3.45 21.07
C GLY A 6 0.60 -3.57 22.01
N GLU A 7 0.24 -2.47 22.67
CA GLU A 7 -0.92 -2.43 23.57
C GLU A 7 -2.25 -2.13 22.85
N THR A 8 -2.23 -1.76 21.57
CA THR A 8 -3.42 -1.42 20.79
C THR A 8 -4.39 -2.59 20.63
N ALA A 9 -5.67 -2.28 20.44
CA ALA A 9 -6.68 -3.29 20.14
C ALA A 9 -6.37 -4.07 18.85
N PHE A 10 -5.84 -3.40 17.81
CA PHE A 10 -5.45 -4.05 16.56
C PHE A 10 -4.39 -5.14 16.80
N GLU A 11 -3.33 -4.83 17.55
CA GLU A 11 -2.27 -5.81 17.86
C GLU A 11 -2.79 -6.98 18.71
N LYS A 12 -3.69 -6.72 19.67
CA LYS A 12 -4.20 -7.75 20.59
C LYS A 12 -5.36 -8.59 20.05
N THR A 13 -6.08 -8.12 19.03
CA THR A 13 -7.27 -8.82 18.52
C THR A 13 -6.89 -10.17 17.93
N ALA A 14 -7.53 -11.25 18.39
CA ALA A 14 -7.30 -12.58 17.84
C ALA A 14 -7.80 -12.67 16.39
N PRO A 15 -7.10 -13.41 15.50
CA PRO A 15 -7.61 -13.66 14.16
C PRO A 15 -8.91 -14.47 14.23
N ILE A 16 -9.82 -14.19 13.31
CA ILE A 16 -11.06 -14.97 13.16
C ILE A 16 -10.79 -16.19 12.26
N SER A 17 -11.54 -17.28 12.48
CA SER A 17 -11.47 -18.47 11.63
C SER A 17 -12.34 -18.39 10.38
N LYS A 18 -13.17 -17.34 10.27
CA LYS A 18 -14.01 -17.11 9.08
C LYS A 18 -13.10 -16.82 7.89
N GLU A 19 -13.30 -17.55 6.81
CA GLU A 19 -12.70 -17.23 5.52
C GLU A 19 -13.34 -15.95 4.96
N ILE A 20 -12.49 -15.02 4.53
CA ILE A 20 -12.90 -13.78 3.88
C ILE A 20 -12.39 -13.89 2.45
N SER A 21 -13.31 -13.79 1.48
CA SER A 21 -12.94 -13.83 0.06
C SER A 21 -12.15 -12.58 -0.34
N GLU A 22 -11.36 -12.67 -1.40
CA GLU A 22 -10.62 -11.52 -1.94
C GLU A 22 -11.54 -10.34 -2.26
N GLN A 23 -12.69 -10.61 -2.89
CA GLN A 23 -13.68 -9.58 -3.23
C GLN A 23 -14.26 -8.91 -1.96
N GLU A 24 -14.50 -9.68 -0.89
CA GLU A 24 -15.00 -9.14 0.38
C GLU A 24 -14.01 -8.13 1.00
N TYR A 25 -12.69 -8.31 0.82
CA TYR A 25 -11.71 -7.31 1.25
C TYR A 25 -11.83 -6.00 0.47
N PHE A 26 -12.09 -6.05 -0.83
CA PHE A 26 -12.26 -4.85 -1.66
C PHE A 26 -13.59 -4.15 -1.39
N ASP A 27 -14.69 -4.90 -1.30
CA ASP A 27 -16.03 -4.35 -1.11
C ASP A 27 -16.21 -3.71 0.27
N HIS A 28 -15.61 -4.31 1.31
CA HIS A 28 -15.67 -3.81 2.67
C HIS A 28 -14.52 -2.86 3.02
N GLY A 29 -13.54 -2.71 2.13
CA GLY A 29 -12.28 -2.01 2.38
C GLY A 29 -12.07 -0.77 1.51
N VAL A 30 -13.12 -0.15 0.98
CA VAL A 30 -13.01 0.99 0.04
C VAL A 30 -12.13 2.12 0.58
N LEU A 31 -12.27 2.46 1.87
CA LEU A 31 -11.43 3.48 2.50
C LEU A 31 -9.95 3.07 2.56
N LEU A 32 -9.65 1.78 2.77
CA LEU A 32 -8.28 1.29 2.80
C LEU A 32 -7.63 1.42 1.43
N VAL A 33 -8.35 1.08 0.36
CA VAL A 33 -7.89 1.26 -1.03
C VAL A 33 -7.64 2.74 -1.32
N ALA A 34 -8.53 3.62 -0.87
CA ALA A 34 -8.37 5.07 -1.03
C ALA A 34 -7.12 5.59 -0.30
N PHE A 35 -6.84 5.13 0.91
CA PHE A 35 -5.63 5.52 1.65
C PHE A 35 -4.35 5.03 0.98
N VAL A 36 -4.32 3.79 0.48
CA VAL A 36 -3.14 3.28 -0.24
C VAL A 36 -2.87 4.12 -1.48
N ARG A 37 -3.90 4.38 -2.29
CA ARG A 37 -3.76 5.20 -3.50
C ARG A 37 -3.28 6.61 -3.18
N ALA A 38 -4.00 7.33 -2.31
CA ALA A 38 -3.69 8.71 -1.98
C ALA A 38 -2.32 8.85 -1.31
N GLY A 39 -1.93 7.91 -0.44
CA GLY A 39 -0.61 7.91 0.20
C GLY A 39 0.52 7.71 -0.79
N VAL A 40 0.36 6.78 -1.74
CA VAL A 40 1.35 6.54 -2.81
C VAL A 40 1.47 7.74 -3.74
N GLU A 41 0.35 8.26 -4.23
CA GLU A 41 0.33 9.43 -5.12
C GLU A 41 1.00 10.63 -4.44
N LEU A 42 0.60 10.94 -3.19
CA LEU A 42 1.16 12.06 -2.44
C LEU A 42 2.66 11.89 -2.15
N ALA A 43 3.11 10.68 -1.81
CA ALA A 43 4.54 10.42 -1.58
C ALA A 43 5.35 10.59 -2.87
N PHE A 44 4.84 10.06 -3.99
CA PHE A 44 5.46 10.20 -5.30
C PHE A 44 5.59 11.67 -5.70
N GLU A 45 4.48 12.42 -5.66
CA GLU A 45 4.43 13.84 -6.01
C GLU A 45 5.38 14.67 -5.14
N THR A 46 5.35 14.44 -3.82
CA THR A 46 6.23 15.16 -2.87
C THR A 46 7.71 14.90 -3.17
N MET A 47 8.07 13.67 -3.53
CA MET A 47 9.44 13.33 -3.91
C MET A 47 9.84 14.02 -5.22
N THR A 48 8.98 13.97 -6.24
CA THR A 48 9.28 14.59 -7.54
C THR A 48 9.36 16.11 -7.46
N ASP A 49 8.51 16.73 -6.66
CA ASP A 49 8.53 18.18 -6.40
C ASP A 49 9.81 18.62 -5.67
N ALA A 50 10.39 17.72 -4.86
CA ALA A 50 11.68 17.91 -4.22
C ALA A 50 12.89 17.65 -5.17
N GLY A 51 12.64 17.31 -6.44
CA GLY A 51 13.66 17.07 -7.46
C GLY A 51 14.15 15.63 -7.55
N ILE A 52 13.50 14.68 -6.88
CA ILE A 52 13.80 13.24 -7.03
C ILE A 52 13.25 12.77 -8.37
N ILE A 53 14.03 11.98 -9.11
CA ILE A 53 13.59 11.45 -10.40
C ILE A 53 12.40 10.50 -10.24
N GLU A 54 11.48 10.52 -11.20
CA GLU A 54 10.24 9.71 -11.17
C GLU A 54 10.51 8.21 -10.96
N ALA A 55 11.58 7.67 -11.55
CA ALA A 55 11.91 6.26 -11.38
C ALA A 55 12.26 5.92 -9.92
N SER A 56 13.05 6.77 -9.25
CA SER A 56 13.37 6.61 -7.83
C SER A 56 12.12 6.81 -6.97
N ALA A 57 11.34 7.86 -7.25
CA ALA A 57 10.09 8.11 -6.52
C ALA A 57 9.12 6.92 -6.64
N TYR A 58 9.01 6.28 -7.80
CA TYR A 58 8.21 5.06 -8.00
C TYR A 58 8.72 3.87 -7.15
N TYR A 59 10.04 3.63 -7.15
CA TYR A 59 10.62 2.53 -6.39
C TYR A 59 10.42 2.70 -4.89
N GLU A 60 10.62 3.92 -4.38
CA GLU A 60 10.50 4.26 -2.96
C GLU A 60 9.05 4.53 -2.50
N SER A 61 8.05 4.33 -3.36
CA SER A 61 6.62 4.49 -3.02
C SER A 61 5.78 3.28 -3.46
N LEU A 62 5.30 3.27 -4.71
CA LEU A 62 4.38 2.27 -5.22
C LEU A 62 5.00 0.86 -5.25
N HIS A 63 6.28 0.75 -5.64
CA HIS A 63 6.93 -0.55 -5.80
C HIS A 63 7.11 -1.31 -4.48
N GLU A 64 7.42 -0.61 -3.40
CA GLU A 64 7.66 -1.21 -2.08
C GLU A 64 6.38 -1.49 -1.29
N THR A 65 5.27 -0.83 -1.64
CA THR A 65 3.99 -0.98 -0.93
C THR A 65 3.57 -2.44 -0.70
N PRO A 66 3.64 -3.36 -1.70
CA PRO A 66 3.32 -4.77 -1.48
C PRO A 66 4.24 -5.47 -0.46
N LEU A 67 5.53 -5.10 -0.39
CA LEU A 67 6.46 -5.70 0.56
C LEU A 67 6.08 -5.34 2.00
N ILE A 68 5.79 -4.07 2.26
CA ILE A 68 5.32 -3.60 3.57
C ILE A 68 3.98 -4.25 3.93
N ALA A 69 3.02 -4.28 3.00
CA ALA A 69 1.73 -4.93 3.20
C ALA A 69 1.87 -6.41 3.60
N ASN A 70 2.81 -7.13 2.99
CA ASN A 70 3.09 -8.53 3.32
C ASN A 70 3.62 -8.72 4.76
N THR A 71 4.37 -7.74 5.30
CA THR A 71 4.81 -7.80 6.71
C THR A 71 3.62 -7.68 7.67
N ILE A 72 2.68 -6.78 7.35
CA ILE A 72 1.45 -6.55 8.14
C ILE A 72 0.53 -7.77 8.05
N ALA A 73 0.36 -8.33 6.86
CA ALA A 73 -0.46 -9.53 6.66
C ALA A 73 0.06 -10.72 7.46
N ARG A 74 1.39 -10.84 7.63
CA ARG A 74 1.99 -11.97 8.33
C ARG A 74 1.86 -11.88 9.85
N LYS A 75 2.23 -10.75 10.47
CA LYS A 75 2.11 -10.54 11.92
C LYS A 75 1.91 -9.08 12.32
N LYS A 76 0.96 -8.41 11.67
CA LYS A 76 0.45 -7.08 12.03
C LYS A 76 1.55 -6.00 12.02
N LEU A 77 1.32 -4.87 12.70
CA LEU A 77 2.29 -3.77 12.79
C LEU A 77 3.53 -4.19 13.57
N PHE A 78 3.42 -5.18 14.46
CA PHE A 78 4.57 -5.76 15.15
C PHE A 78 5.66 -6.24 14.17
N GLU A 79 5.32 -7.05 13.16
CA GLU A 79 6.33 -7.52 12.20
C GLU A 79 6.82 -6.42 11.28
N MET A 80 5.95 -5.51 10.83
CA MET A 80 6.38 -4.35 10.06
C MET A 80 7.47 -3.57 10.81
N ASN A 81 7.19 -3.16 12.04
CA ASN A 81 8.10 -2.36 12.87
C ASN A 81 9.38 -3.12 13.28
N ARG A 82 9.35 -4.47 13.25
CA ARG A 82 10.53 -5.31 13.52
C ARG A 82 11.40 -5.51 12.29
N ILE A 83 10.82 -5.48 11.08
CA ILE A 83 11.53 -5.78 9.83
C ILE A 83 12.17 -4.53 9.24
N ILE A 84 11.54 -3.37 9.38
CA ILE A 84 12.08 -2.10 8.91
C ILE A 84 13.22 -1.61 9.82
N SER A 85 14.00 -0.63 9.33
CA SER A 85 15.07 -0.01 10.11
C SER A 85 14.53 0.85 11.25
N ASP A 86 15.34 1.09 12.29
CA ASP A 86 14.97 1.98 13.40
C ASP A 86 14.62 3.40 12.91
N THR A 87 15.29 3.88 11.86
CA THR A 87 14.98 5.18 11.23
C THR A 87 13.59 5.18 10.61
N ALA A 88 13.25 4.13 9.85
CA ALA A 88 11.95 3.99 9.22
C ALA A 88 10.83 3.85 10.27
N GLU A 89 11.07 3.07 11.32
CA GLU A 89 10.11 2.93 12.41
C GLU A 89 9.88 4.25 13.15
N TYR A 90 10.95 4.99 13.46
CA TYR A 90 10.84 6.29 14.11
C TYR A 90 10.06 7.29 13.23
N GLY A 91 10.34 7.33 11.93
CA GLY A 91 9.59 8.14 10.97
C GLY A 91 8.11 7.76 10.90
N CYS A 92 7.80 6.45 10.94
CA CYS A 92 6.43 5.95 10.98
C CYS A 92 5.66 6.48 12.20
N TYR A 93 6.27 6.47 13.39
CA TYR A 93 5.62 7.03 14.59
C TYR A 93 5.43 8.54 14.54
N LEU A 94 6.40 9.29 13.98
CA LEU A 94 6.24 10.74 13.81
C LEU A 94 5.06 11.07 12.91
N PHE A 95 4.95 10.36 11.78
CA PHE A 95 3.85 10.56 10.85
C PHE A 95 2.51 10.13 11.45
N ASP A 96 2.42 8.94 12.07
CA ASP A 96 1.16 8.42 12.63
C ASP A 96 0.57 9.37 13.69
N HIS A 97 1.39 9.91 14.60
CA HIS A 97 0.92 10.86 15.62
C HIS A 97 0.49 12.21 15.07
N ALA A 98 1.01 12.63 13.92
CA ALA A 98 0.57 13.85 13.25
C ALA A 98 -0.66 13.62 12.36
N CYS A 99 -0.70 12.48 11.67
CA CYS A 99 -1.72 12.13 10.70
C CYS A 99 -3.06 11.77 11.36
N ARG A 100 -3.04 11.02 12.47
CA ARG A 100 -4.28 10.64 13.17
C ARG A 100 -5.12 11.85 13.62
N PRO A 101 -4.57 12.86 14.33
CA PRO A 101 -5.33 14.06 14.66
C PRO A 101 -5.75 14.86 13.43
N LEU A 102 -4.88 14.94 12.40
CA LEU A 102 -5.18 15.66 11.17
C LEU A 102 -6.42 15.12 10.45
N LEU A 103 -6.60 13.79 10.45
CA LEU A 103 -7.73 13.14 9.78
C LEU A 103 -8.93 12.92 10.71
N GLU A 104 -8.87 13.31 11.99
CA GLU A 104 -9.89 12.95 12.97
C GLU A 104 -11.30 13.42 12.55
N ASP A 105 -11.43 14.70 12.17
CA ASP A 105 -12.72 15.27 11.80
C ASP A 105 -13.23 14.74 10.45
N PHE A 106 -12.33 14.46 9.51
CA PHE A 106 -12.68 13.77 8.27
C PHE A 106 -13.26 12.39 8.56
N MET A 107 -12.60 11.62 9.44
CA MET A 107 -13.00 10.28 9.81
C MET A 107 -14.34 10.22 10.55
N LYS A 108 -14.76 11.27 11.25
CA LYS A 108 -16.10 11.36 11.88
C LYS A 108 -17.25 11.34 10.86
N GLY A 109 -17.01 11.79 9.62
CA GLY A 109 -18.00 11.79 8.54
C GLY A 109 -18.06 10.49 7.74
N ILE A 110 -17.15 9.55 8.00
CA ILE A 110 -17.01 8.31 7.23
C ILE A 110 -18.02 7.27 7.75
N SER A 111 -18.82 6.72 6.82
CA SER A 111 -19.83 5.72 7.12
C SER A 111 -19.26 4.29 7.06
N THR A 112 -19.89 3.36 7.76
CA THR A 112 -19.48 1.93 7.76
C THR A 112 -19.60 1.24 6.39
N ASN A 113 -20.32 1.83 5.43
CA ASN A 113 -20.38 1.28 4.06
C ASN A 113 -19.12 1.59 3.24
N VAL A 114 -18.25 2.53 3.65
CA VAL A 114 -16.93 2.69 3.02
C VAL A 114 -15.83 1.93 3.76
N ILE A 115 -16.13 1.42 4.96
CA ILE A 115 -15.22 0.61 5.77
C ILE A 115 -16.00 -0.34 6.71
N GLY A 116 -15.90 -1.65 6.46
CA GLY A 116 -16.47 -2.72 7.29
C GLY A 116 -17.81 -3.31 6.79
N LYS A 117 -18.47 -2.69 5.82
CA LYS A 117 -19.64 -3.23 5.09
C LYS A 117 -19.51 -2.95 3.60
N SER A 118 -20.27 -3.66 2.77
CA SER A 118 -20.31 -3.40 1.33
C SER A 118 -20.70 -1.95 1.05
N PHE A 119 -19.98 -1.33 0.11
CA PHE A 119 -20.23 0.04 -0.34
C PHE A 119 -21.54 0.19 -1.08
N SER A 120 -21.88 -0.78 -1.91
CA SER A 120 -23.10 -0.80 -2.69
C SER A 120 -23.55 -2.24 -2.93
N ASP A 121 -24.86 -2.46 -2.88
CA ASP A 121 -25.48 -3.71 -3.31
C ASP A 121 -25.69 -3.75 -4.84
N SER A 122 -25.44 -2.63 -5.52
CA SER A 122 -25.56 -2.45 -6.97
C SER A 122 -24.22 -2.07 -7.60
N ASN A 123 -23.92 -2.68 -8.75
CA ASN A 123 -22.77 -2.32 -9.59
C ASN A 123 -23.10 -1.20 -10.58
N GLU A 124 -24.28 -0.58 -10.48
CA GLU A 124 -24.66 0.53 -11.35
C GLU A 124 -23.87 1.79 -11.03
N VAL A 125 -23.08 2.22 -12.00
CA VAL A 125 -22.31 3.46 -11.96
C VAL A 125 -22.54 4.22 -13.26
N ASP A 126 -22.49 5.55 -13.19
CA ASP A 126 -22.51 6.38 -14.39
C ASP A 126 -21.26 6.09 -15.24
N ASN A 127 -21.47 5.48 -16.40
CA ASN A 127 -20.40 5.11 -17.33
C ASN A 127 -19.54 6.30 -17.76
N GLN A 128 -20.13 7.49 -17.94
CA GLN A 128 -19.35 8.67 -18.34
C GLN A 128 -18.43 9.10 -17.22
N ARG A 129 -18.95 9.18 -16.00
CA ARG A 129 -18.14 9.49 -14.81
C ARG A 129 -17.06 8.44 -14.57
N LEU A 130 -17.37 7.16 -14.78
CA LEU A 130 -16.40 6.07 -14.63
C LEU A 130 -15.24 6.21 -15.62
N ILE A 131 -15.52 6.55 -16.88
CA ILE A 131 -14.47 6.80 -17.90
C ILE A 131 -13.56 7.92 -17.44
N VAL A 132 -14.14 9.06 -17.03
CA VAL A 132 -13.36 10.23 -16.58
C VAL A 132 -12.46 9.89 -15.39
N VAL A 133 -13.00 9.19 -14.39
CA VAL A 133 -12.22 8.79 -13.20
C VAL A 133 -11.10 7.81 -13.58
N ASN A 134 -11.38 6.83 -14.43
CA ASN A 134 -10.36 5.87 -14.89
C ASN A 134 -9.25 6.55 -15.68
N ASP A 135 -9.58 7.54 -16.51
CA ASP A 135 -8.59 8.29 -17.28
C ASP A 135 -7.69 9.10 -16.34
N VAL A 136 -8.24 9.75 -15.31
CA VAL A 136 -7.45 10.48 -14.31
C VAL A 136 -6.50 9.52 -13.57
N ILE A 137 -6.99 8.36 -13.15
CA ILE A 137 -6.17 7.37 -12.42
C ILE A 137 -5.01 6.87 -13.28
N ARG A 138 -5.30 6.47 -14.53
CA ARG A 138 -4.31 5.83 -15.41
C ARG A 138 -3.23 6.79 -15.90
N ASN A 139 -3.54 8.08 -15.95
CA ASN A 139 -2.64 9.12 -16.41
C ASN A 139 -1.93 9.83 -15.25
N HIS A 140 -2.04 9.32 -14.02
CA HIS A 140 -1.22 9.82 -12.91
C HIS A 140 0.26 9.50 -13.20
N PRO A 141 1.22 10.43 -12.98
CA PRO A 141 2.64 10.21 -13.30
C PRO A 141 3.25 8.92 -12.70
N VAL A 142 2.85 8.55 -11.48
CA VAL A 142 3.27 7.28 -10.84
C VAL A 142 2.88 6.04 -11.65
N GLU A 143 1.73 6.06 -12.34
CA GLU A 143 1.25 4.95 -13.17
C GLU A 143 1.99 4.90 -14.51
N GLU A 144 2.30 6.06 -15.09
CA GLU A 144 3.10 6.15 -16.31
C GLU A 144 4.52 5.60 -16.07
N ALA A 145 5.22 6.11 -15.04
CA ALA A 145 6.53 5.63 -14.63
C ALA A 145 6.48 4.13 -14.27
N GLY A 146 5.47 3.73 -13.50
CA GLY A 146 5.30 2.35 -13.08
C GLY A 146 5.08 1.39 -14.25
N LYS A 147 4.29 1.76 -15.25
CA LYS A 147 4.07 0.94 -16.45
C LYS A 147 5.36 0.70 -17.21
N LEU A 148 6.18 1.74 -17.39
CA LEU A 148 7.48 1.64 -18.06
C LEU A 148 8.40 0.70 -17.29
N LEU A 149 8.55 0.92 -15.98
CA LEU A 149 9.48 0.17 -15.14
C LEU A 149 9.04 -1.30 -14.95
N ARG A 150 7.74 -1.58 -14.76
CA ARG A 150 7.23 -2.95 -14.68
C ARG A 150 7.46 -3.73 -15.96
N THR A 151 7.26 -3.08 -17.11
CA THR A 151 7.52 -3.68 -18.42
C THR A 151 9.00 -4.02 -18.58
N ALA A 152 9.89 -3.11 -18.20
CA ALA A 152 11.34 -3.34 -18.23
C ALA A 152 11.74 -4.51 -17.31
N MET A 153 11.20 -4.58 -16.08
CA MET A 153 11.47 -5.67 -15.15
C MET A 153 10.99 -7.04 -15.68
N THR A 154 9.80 -7.11 -16.29
CA THR A 154 9.31 -8.35 -16.90
C THR A 154 10.14 -8.77 -18.12
N ALA A 155 10.67 -7.82 -18.88
CA ALA A 155 11.50 -8.09 -20.06
C ALA A 155 12.94 -8.53 -19.72
N MET A 156 13.38 -8.40 -18.46
CA MET A 156 14.72 -8.84 -18.06
C MET A 156 14.85 -10.37 -18.16
N LYS A 157 15.79 -10.81 -19.01
CA LYS A 157 16.12 -12.22 -19.18
C LYS A 157 16.72 -12.79 -17.89
N SER A 158 16.17 -13.89 -17.38
CA SER A 158 16.81 -14.62 -16.30
C SER A 158 18.15 -15.17 -16.77
N LEU A 159 19.25 -14.63 -16.23
CA LEU A 159 20.57 -15.21 -16.40
C LEU A 159 20.62 -16.48 -15.55
N LYS A 160 20.39 -17.64 -16.17
CA LYS A 160 20.69 -18.92 -15.52
C LYS A 160 22.21 -19.04 -15.43
N THR A 161 22.77 -18.86 -14.24
CA THR A 161 24.17 -19.22 -13.98
C THR A 161 24.26 -20.74 -14.09
N GLU A 162 24.93 -21.26 -15.12
CA GLU A 162 25.26 -22.69 -15.15
C GLU A 162 26.20 -22.98 -13.99
N VAL A 163 25.71 -23.74 -13.00
CA VAL A 163 26.54 -24.26 -11.93
C VAL A 163 27.50 -25.27 -12.56
N ASN A 164 28.73 -24.83 -12.84
CA ASN A 164 29.81 -25.72 -13.25
C ASN A 164 30.00 -26.75 -12.13
N LYS A 165 29.76 -28.03 -12.44
CA LYS A 165 29.96 -29.14 -11.50
C LYS A 165 31.39 -29.05 -10.95
N PRO A 166 31.59 -29.25 -9.62
CA PRO A 166 32.93 -29.28 -9.08
C PRO A 166 33.70 -30.41 -9.76
N VAL A 167 34.82 -30.07 -10.39
CA VAL A 167 35.82 -31.04 -10.81
C VAL A 167 36.43 -31.58 -9.53
N LEU A 168 35.97 -32.75 -9.10
CA LEU A 168 36.61 -33.51 -8.04
C LEU A 168 38.02 -33.87 -8.53
N ALA A 169 39.03 -33.41 -7.79
CA ALA A 169 40.40 -33.87 -7.85
C ALA A 169 40.68 -34.73 -6.60
#